data_AF-F2JQ38-F1
#
_entry.id   AF-F2JQ38-F1
#
_cell.length_a   1.000
_cell.length_b   1.000
_cell.length_c   1.000
_cell.angle_alpha   90.00
_cell.angle_beta   90.00
_cell.angle_gamma   90.00
#
_symmetry.space_group_name_H-M   'P 1'
#
loop_
_entity.id
_entity.type
_entity.pdbx_description
1 polymer ?
#
loop_
_entity_poly.entity_id
_entity_poly.type
_entity_poly.pdbx_seq_one_letter_code
_entity_poly.pdbx_strand_id
1 'polypeptide(L)'
;MKCKNCGQELGERVKVCPICQAEQGINEVGNRSQEQMQEDLMNEQEGINKIFQQDYLNKVSLQNEMSGHEKEVLEEEVYEHQKSRLIAGLLQLFLGGFGVGRFYLGYTGVAVGQLCTLPLFGIGYIWGFIDGILILCGQLDLDADGVPLKG
;
A
#
# COMPACT_ATOMS: atom_id res chain seq x y z
N MET A 1 -33.33 -20.47 -2.58
CA MET A 1 -33.31 -21.74 -1.80
C MET A 1 -34.21 -21.61 -0.57
N LYS A 2 -34.78 -22.68 -0.03
CA LYS A 2 -35.65 -22.61 1.17
C LYS A 2 -34.88 -22.95 2.43
N CYS A 3 -35.11 -22.21 3.52
CA CYS A 3 -34.53 -22.50 4.81
C CYS A 3 -34.96 -23.90 5.30
N LYS A 4 -34.02 -24.73 5.74
CA LYS A 4 -34.32 -26.10 6.22
C LYS A 4 -35.14 -26.13 7.53
N ASN A 5 -35.04 -25.06 8.33
CA ASN A 5 -35.73 -24.97 9.62
C ASN A 5 -37.12 -24.32 9.54
N CYS A 6 -37.28 -23.19 8.84
CA CYS A 6 -38.55 -22.46 8.77
C CYS A 6 -39.24 -22.45 7.39
N GLY A 7 -38.63 -23.03 6.35
CA GLY A 7 -39.22 -23.14 5.01
C GLY A 7 -39.31 -21.86 4.19
N GLN A 8 -38.88 -20.71 4.71
CA GLN A 8 -38.91 -19.43 4.00
C GLN A 8 -38.00 -19.43 2.77
N GLU A 9 -38.42 -18.75 1.69
CA GLU A 9 -37.57 -18.50 0.53
C GLU A 9 -36.50 -17.47 0.88
N LEU A 10 -35.23 -17.89 0.80
CA LEU A 10 -34.08 -17.05 1.05
C LEU A 10 -33.46 -16.60 -0.28
N GLY A 11 -33.07 -15.33 -0.31
CA GLY A 11 -32.22 -14.75 -1.34
C GLY A 11 -30.84 -15.42 -1.37
N GLU A 12 -30.18 -15.32 -2.52
CA GLU A 12 -28.88 -15.95 -2.76
C GLU A 12 -27.83 -15.37 -1.78
N ARG A 13 -27.12 -16.24 -1.05
CA ARG A 13 -26.07 -15.94 -0.04
C ARG A 13 -26.49 -15.47 1.37
N VAL A 14 -27.67 -15.85 1.87
CA VAL A 14 -28.05 -15.58 3.28
C VAL A 14 -27.48 -16.67 4.22
N LYS A 15 -26.48 -16.33 5.05
CA LYS A 15 -25.82 -17.23 6.03
C LYS A 15 -26.73 -17.65 7.17
N VAL A 16 -27.62 -16.77 7.61
CA VAL A 16 -28.49 -16.97 8.76
C VAL A 16 -29.89 -16.56 8.34
N CYS A 17 -30.86 -17.45 8.51
CA CYS A 17 -32.25 -17.11 8.19
C CYS A 17 -32.71 -15.92 9.07
N PRO A 18 -33.26 -14.84 8.50
CA PRO A 18 -33.68 -13.66 9.28
C PRO A 18 -34.88 -13.93 10.19
N ILE A 19 -35.68 -14.97 9.92
CA ILE A 19 -36.85 -15.30 10.73
C ILE A 19 -36.52 -16.27 11.86
N CYS A 20 -35.76 -17.33 11.59
CA CYS A 20 -35.53 -18.39 12.59
C CYS A 20 -34.08 -18.50 13.07
N GLN A 21 -33.19 -17.66 12.54
CA GLN A 21 -31.76 -17.61 12.88
C GLN A 21 -30.98 -18.92 12.71
N ALA A 22 -31.54 -19.90 11.97
CA ALA A 22 -30.79 -21.11 11.64
C ALA A 22 -29.67 -20.78 10.65
N GLU A 23 -28.43 -21.15 10.98
CA GLU A 23 -27.28 -21.10 10.08
C GLU A 23 -27.51 -22.02 8.88
N GLN A 24 -27.49 -21.45 7.68
CA GLN A 24 -27.52 -22.22 6.44
C GLN A 24 -26.07 -22.44 6.03
N GLY A 25 -25.64 -23.70 5.99
CA GLY A 25 -24.29 -24.08 5.57
C GLY A 25 -24.07 -23.76 4.09
N ILE A 26 -23.68 -22.52 3.79
CA ILE A 26 -23.10 -22.16 2.51
C ILE A 26 -21.61 -22.52 2.56
N ASN A 27 -21.23 -23.56 1.81
CA ASN A 27 -19.84 -23.91 1.58
C ASN A 27 -19.29 -22.96 0.51
N GLU A 28 -18.59 -21.90 0.89
CA GLU A 28 -17.80 -21.11 -0.06
C GLU A 28 -16.46 -20.72 0.56
N VAL A 29 -15.39 -21.44 0.19
CA VAL A 29 -14.10 -20.81 -0.12
C VAL A 29 -13.50 -21.59 -1.30
N GLY A 30 -13.70 -21.06 -2.51
CA GLY A 30 -12.95 -21.49 -3.68
C GLY A 30 -11.46 -21.24 -3.47
N ASN A 31 -10.64 -22.17 -3.95
CA ASN A 31 -9.19 -22.10 -3.89
C ASN A 31 -8.70 -20.79 -4.54
N ARG A 32 -8.32 -19.80 -3.71
CA ARG A 32 -7.58 -18.63 -4.15
C ARG A 32 -6.20 -19.10 -4.59
N SER A 33 -5.88 -18.98 -5.87
CA SER A 33 -4.51 -19.15 -6.35
C SER A 33 -3.64 -18.05 -5.74
N GLN A 34 -2.36 -18.35 -5.50
CA GLN A 34 -1.40 -17.40 -4.88
C GLN A 34 -1.35 -16.05 -5.61
N GLU A 35 -1.61 -16.05 -6.93
CA GLU A 35 -1.68 -14.85 -7.76
C GLU A 35 -2.88 -13.95 -7.41
N GLN A 36 -4.06 -14.53 -7.16
CA GLN A 36 -5.26 -13.77 -6.76
C GLN A 36 -5.13 -13.21 -5.34
N MET A 37 -4.50 -13.96 -4.43
CA MET A 37 -4.25 -13.47 -3.08
C MET A 37 -3.25 -12.31 -3.08
N GLN A 38 -2.28 -12.32 -4.00
CA GLN A 38 -1.34 -11.24 -4.19
C GLN A 38 -2.02 -10.01 -4.82
N GLU A 39 -2.87 -10.21 -5.82
CA GLU A 39 -3.64 -9.13 -6.44
C GLU A 39 -4.63 -8.48 -5.45
N ASP A 40 -5.30 -9.27 -4.60
CA ASP A 40 -6.18 -8.78 -3.53
C ASP A 40 -5.41 -7.91 -2.51
N LEU A 41 -4.20 -8.34 -2.10
CA LEU A 41 -3.35 -7.58 -1.17
C LEU A 41 -2.80 -6.30 -1.80
N MET A 42 -2.46 -6.32 -3.10
CA MET A 42 -2.00 -5.14 -3.83
C MET A 42 -3.12 -4.11 -3.98
N ASN A 43 -4.35 -4.55 -4.24
CA ASN A 43 -5.52 -3.67 -4.33
C ASN A 43 -5.91 -3.07 -2.97
N GLU A 44 -5.81 -3.84 -1.88
CA GLU A 44 -6.07 -3.33 -0.53
C GLU A 44 -4.99 -2.33 -0.09
N GLN A 45 -3.71 -2.59 -0.39
CA GLN A 45 -2.63 -1.63 -0.20
C GLN A 45 -2.81 -0.37 -1.05
N GLU A 46 -3.23 -0.49 -2.31
CA GLU A 46 -3.52 0.68 -3.16
C GLU A 46 -4.66 1.54 -2.56
N GLY A 47 -5.65 0.91 -1.93
CA GLY A 47 -6.70 1.61 -1.18
C GLY A 47 -6.17 2.40 0.02
N ILE A 48 -5.28 1.79 0.82
CA ILE A 48 -4.67 2.45 2.00
C ILE A 48 -3.74 3.60 1.57
N ASN A 49 -2.93 3.41 0.52
CA ASN A 49 -2.02 4.42 0.00
C ASN A 49 -2.77 5.68 -0.49
N LYS A 50 -3.94 5.49 -1.11
CA LYS A 50 -4.81 6.62 -1.53
C LYS A 50 -5.35 7.41 -0.34
N ILE A 51 -5.68 6.76 0.77
CA ILE A 51 -6.14 7.46 1.99
C ILE A 51 -4.99 8.31 2.56
N PHE A 52 -3.78 7.76 2.60
CA PHE A 52 -2.59 8.48 3.06
C PHE A 52 -2.24 9.66 2.16
N GLN A 53 -2.27 9.46 0.83
CA GLN A 53 -2.06 10.56 -0.12
C GLN A 53 -3.12 11.65 -0.01
N GLN A 54 -4.38 11.26 0.19
CA GLN A 54 -5.47 12.21 0.38
C GLN A 54 -5.26 13.07 1.63
N ASP A 55 -4.76 12.48 2.72
CA ASP A 55 -4.41 13.21 3.94
C ASP A 55 -3.30 14.24 3.68
N TYR A 56 -2.23 13.86 2.99
CA TYR A 56 -1.16 14.78 2.59
C TYR A 56 -1.68 15.95 1.75
N LEU A 57 -2.46 15.66 0.70
CA LEU A 57 -3.00 16.68 -0.20
C LEU A 57 -3.93 17.65 0.55
N ASN A 58 -4.76 17.14 1.46
CA ASN A 58 -5.61 17.97 2.32
C ASN A 58 -4.76 18.90 3.21
N LYS A 59 -3.69 18.39 3.84
CA LYS A 59 -2.77 19.22 4.64
C LYS A 59 -2.09 20.30 3.81
N VAL A 60 -1.64 19.97 2.60
CA VAL A 60 -1.04 20.93 1.66
C VAL A 60 -2.06 21.98 1.20
N SER A 61 -3.34 21.61 0.94
CA SER A 61 -4.36 22.61 0.61
C SER A 61 -4.66 23.56 1.76
N LEU A 62 -4.72 23.05 3.00
CA LEU A 62 -4.91 23.88 4.18
C LEU A 62 -3.75 24.87 4.35
N GLN A 63 -2.50 24.44 4.15
CA GLN A 63 -1.33 25.33 4.17
C GLN A 63 -1.44 26.50 3.19
N ASN A 64 -2.08 26.31 2.03
CA ASN A 64 -2.28 27.36 1.03
C ASN A 64 -3.39 28.35 1.39
N GLU A 65 -4.36 27.95 2.21
CA GLU A 65 -5.48 28.79 2.67
C GLU A 65 -5.15 29.54 3.97
N MET A 66 -4.27 28.98 4.79
CA MET A 66 -3.88 29.49 6.10
C MET A 66 -2.84 30.63 6.00
N SER A 67 -2.95 31.65 6.86
CA SER A 67 -1.98 32.75 6.96
C SER A 67 -1.55 33.01 8.41
N GLY A 68 -0.24 33.20 8.62
CA GLY A 68 0.34 33.47 9.94
C GLY A 68 0.99 32.26 10.62
N HIS A 69 1.12 32.30 11.94
CA HIS A 69 1.81 31.29 12.77
C HIS A 69 1.29 29.86 12.54
N GLU A 70 0.00 29.71 12.23
CA GLU A 70 -0.62 28.41 11.97
C GLU A 70 -0.12 27.75 10.67
N LYS A 71 0.34 28.53 9.68
CA LYS A 71 0.99 28.02 8.47
C LYS A 71 2.37 27.40 8.75
N GLU A 72 3.12 28.01 9.67
CA GLU A 72 4.47 27.58 10.05
C GLU A 72 4.44 26.22 10.78
N VAL A 73 3.44 26.04 11.66
CA VAL A 73 3.18 24.76 12.35
C VAL A 73 2.77 23.67 11.36
N LEU A 74 1.91 23.99 10.39
CA LEU A 74 1.49 23.05 9.35
C LEU A 74 2.63 22.67 8.38
N GLU A 75 3.53 23.60 8.05
CA GLU A 75 4.73 23.30 7.27
C GLU A 75 5.62 22.26 7.96
N GLU A 76 5.75 22.34 9.29
CA GLU A 76 6.49 21.36 10.07
C GLU A 76 5.83 19.98 10.03
N GLU A 77 4.48 19.91 10.13
CA GLU A 77 3.73 18.65 9.97
C GLU A 77 3.85 18.04 8.56
N VAL A 78 3.78 18.85 7.51
CA VAL A 78 3.94 18.40 6.11
C VAL A 78 5.36 17.89 5.89
N TYR A 79 6.36 18.58 6.46
CA TYR A 79 7.77 18.18 6.37
C TYR A 79 8.06 16.87 7.13
N GLU A 80 7.41 16.64 8.27
CA GLU A 80 7.47 15.37 8.99
C GLU A 80 6.86 14.22 8.19
N HIS A 81 5.79 14.47 7.44
CA HIS A 81 5.13 13.46 6.61
C HIS A 81 5.98 13.05 5.38
N GLN A 82 6.82 13.93 4.86
CA GLN A 82 7.68 13.64 3.70
C GLN A 82 8.85 12.71 4.05
N LYS A 83 8.98 11.60 3.31
CA LYS A 83 10.10 10.67 3.40
C LYS A 83 11.36 11.28 2.76
N SER A 84 12.54 10.96 3.28
CA SER A 84 13.80 11.54 2.77
C SER A 84 14.29 10.83 1.51
N ARG A 85 14.55 11.62 0.46
CA ARG A 85 15.12 11.17 -0.81
C ARG A 85 16.52 10.60 -0.66
N LEU A 86 17.35 11.24 0.17
CA LEU A 86 18.70 10.78 0.47
C LEU A 86 18.68 9.42 1.15
N ILE A 87 17.82 9.25 2.17
CA ILE A 87 17.67 7.97 2.87
C ILE A 87 17.16 6.90 1.91
N ALA A 88 16.11 7.19 1.12
CA ALA A 88 15.56 6.26 0.15
C ALA A 88 16.61 5.80 -0.88
N GLY A 89 17.35 6.74 -1.46
CA GLY A 89 18.40 6.45 -2.44
C GLY A 89 19.58 5.66 -1.85
N LEU A 90 20.02 6.00 -0.64
CA LEU A 90 21.09 5.27 0.06
C LEU A 90 20.65 3.85 0.43
N LEU A 91 19.43 3.68 0.95
CA LEU A 91 18.86 2.35 1.24
C LEU A 91 18.82 1.48 -0.02
N GLN A 92 18.46 2.08 -1.16
CA GLN A 92 18.41 1.37 -2.43
C GLN A 92 19.81 1.08 -2.99
N LEU A 93 20.81 1.93 -2.73
CA LEU A 93 22.20 1.70 -3.15
C LEU A 93 22.89 0.57 -2.38
N PHE A 94 22.70 0.52 -1.05
CA PHE A 94 23.36 -0.47 -0.19
C PHE A 94 22.53 -1.74 0.00
N LEU A 95 21.20 -1.63 0.11
CA LEU A 95 20.28 -2.73 0.38
C LEU A 95 19.21 -2.90 -0.73
N GLY A 96 19.39 -2.31 -1.92
CA GLY A 96 18.44 -2.46 -3.03
C GLY A 96 18.33 -3.89 -3.54
N GLY A 97 19.40 -4.68 -3.41
CA GLY A 97 19.36 -6.12 -3.65
C GLY A 97 18.54 -6.92 -2.63
N PHE A 98 18.03 -6.31 -1.56
CA PHE A 98 17.08 -6.89 -0.61
C PHE A 98 15.70 -6.21 -0.67
N GLY A 99 15.52 -5.22 -1.55
CA GLY A 99 14.28 -4.46 -1.67
C GLY A 99 14.03 -3.45 -0.54
N VAL A 100 14.99 -3.18 0.34
CA VAL A 100 14.76 -2.35 1.56
C VAL A 100 14.41 -0.90 1.23
N GLY A 101 14.98 -0.30 0.19
CA GLY A 101 14.56 1.03 -0.24
C GLY A 101 13.13 1.05 -0.83
N ARG A 102 12.69 -0.05 -1.45
CA ARG A 102 11.28 -0.21 -1.89
C ARG A 102 10.32 -0.38 -0.71
N PHE A 103 10.74 -1.07 0.36
CA PHE A 103 10.01 -1.08 1.62
C PHE A 103 9.88 0.34 2.21
N TYR A 104 10.95 1.12 2.20
CA TYR A 104 10.95 2.50 2.70
C TYR A 104 10.00 3.41 1.90
N LEU A 105 9.97 3.27 0.58
CA LEU A 105 9.08 4.02 -0.30
C LEU A 105 7.61 3.55 -0.22
N GLY A 106 7.30 2.44 0.46
CA GLY A 106 5.94 1.90 0.56
C GLY A 106 5.58 0.87 -0.52
N TYR A 107 6.51 0.50 -1.40
CA TYR A 107 6.35 -0.58 -2.37
C TYR A 107 6.60 -1.96 -1.75
N THR A 108 5.92 -2.26 -0.64
CA THR A 108 6.03 -3.51 0.13
C THR A 108 5.73 -4.75 -0.73
N GLY A 109 4.66 -4.74 -1.52
CA GLY A 109 4.32 -5.88 -2.39
C GLY A 109 5.42 -6.22 -3.40
N VAL A 110 6.02 -5.19 -4.03
CA VAL A 110 7.15 -5.37 -4.96
C VAL A 110 8.40 -5.83 -4.21
N ALA A 111 8.67 -5.28 -3.03
CA ALA A 111 9.84 -5.64 -2.24
C ALA A 111 9.78 -7.07 -1.70
N VAL A 112 8.61 -7.54 -1.27
CA VAL A 112 8.38 -8.95 -0.88
C VAL A 112 8.51 -9.86 -2.10
N GLY A 113 7.95 -9.48 -3.25
CA GLY A 113 8.13 -10.22 -4.50
C GLY A 113 9.61 -10.33 -4.91
N GLN A 114 10.38 -9.26 -4.69
CA GLN A 114 11.83 -9.29 -4.85
C GLN A 114 12.47 -10.27 -3.86
N LEU A 115 12.18 -10.21 -2.56
CA LEU A 115 12.75 -11.15 -1.58
C LEU A 115 12.48 -12.63 -1.90
N CYS A 116 11.30 -12.95 -2.42
CA CYS A 116 10.96 -14.30 -2.85
C CYS A 116 11.71 -14.74 -4.13
N THR A 117 12.11 -13.80 -5.00
CA THR A 117 12.80 -14.06 -6.27
C THR A 117 14.32 -13.90 -6.18
N LEU A 118 14.80 -13.19 -5.16
CA LEU A 118 16.20 -12.84 -4.92
C LEU A 118 17.17 -14.00 -4.65
N PRO A 119 16.82 -15.14 -4.02
CA PRO A 119 17.80 -16.20 -3.78
C PRO A 119 18.33 -16.86 -5.06
N LEU A 120 17.76 -16.57 -6.24
CA LEU A 120 18.06 -17.29 -7.47
C LEU A 120 18.93 -16.53 -8.49
N PHE A 121 19.10 -15.20 -8.42
CA PHE A 121 19.74 -14.50 -9.56
C PHE A 121 20.58 -13.23 -9.32
N GLY A 122 20.61 -12.60 -8.13
CA GLY A 122 21.47 -11.41 -7.89
C GLY A 122 21.19 -10.16 -8.77
N ILE A 123 20.35 -10.26 -9.81
CA ILE A 123 19.94 -9.17 -10.71
C ILE A 123 19.16 -8.08 -9.95
N GLY A 124 18.47 -8.45 -8.87
CA GLY A 124 17.77 -7.47 -8.03
C GLY A 124 18.69 -6.39 -7.48
N TYR A 125 19.99 -6.68 -7.30
CA TYR A 125 20.98 -5.69 -6.91
C TYR A 125 21.24 -4.65 -8.00
N ILE A 126 21.38 -5.06 -9.27
CA ILE A 126 21.60 -4.15 -10.40
C ILE A 126 20.38 -3.25 -10.59
N TRP A 127 19.18 -3.83 -10.52
CA TRP A 127 17.93 -3.07 -10.61
C TRP A 127 17.85 -2.02 -9.49
N GLY A 128 18.06 -2.45 -8.24
CA GLY A 128 18.09 -1.54 -7.09
C GLY A 128 19.16 -0.46 -7.20
N PHE A 129 20.36 -0.80 -7.67
CA PHE A 129 21.46 0.14 -7.84
C PHE A 129 21.14 1.28 -8.81
N ILE A 130 20.56 0.95 -9.98
CA ILE A 130 20.15 1.95 -10.98
C ILE A 130 19.03 2.83 -10.41
N ASP A 131 18.03 2.21 -9.80
CA ASP A 131 16.87 2.89 -9.20
C ASP A 131 17.31 3.85 -8.07
N GLY A 132 18.27 3.43 -7.23
CA GLY A 132 18.84 4.25 -6.17
C GLY A 132 19.57 5.49 -6.69
N ILE A 133 20.33 5.36 -7.78
CA ILE A 133 20.98 6.51 -8.42
C ILE A 133 19.93 7.47 -9.00
N LEU A 134 18.88 6.96 -9.63
CA LEU A 134 17.79 7.79 -10.19
C LEU A 134 17.06 8.60 -9.10
N ILE A 135 16.82 7.98 -7.94
CA ILE A 135 16.24 8.67 -6.76
C ILE A 135 17.18 9.78 -6.27
N LEU A 136 18.48 9.50 -6.13
CA LEU A 136 19.47 10.50 -5.71
C LEU A 136 19.65 11.64 -6.74
N CYS A 137 19.50 11.35 -8.02
CA CYS A 137 19.48 12.36 -9.09
C CYS A 137 18.16 13.15 -9.15
N GLY A 138 17.13 12.75 -8.40
CA GLY A 138 15.84 13.45 -8.38
C GLY A 138 15.04 13.21 -9.66
N GLN A 139 15.29 12.10 -10.35
CA GLN A 139 14.45 11.63 -11.44
C GLN A 139 13.27 10.81 -10.92
N LEU A 140 13.40 10.28 -9.69
CA LEU A 140 12.36 9.55 -8.97
C LEU A 140 12.23 10.19 -7.58
N ASP A 141 11.29 11.11 -7.45
CA ASP A 141 11.08 11.95 -6.27
C ASP A 141 9.73 11.70 -5.60
N LEU A 142 9.04 10.62 -5.95
CA LEU A 142 7.73 10.26 -5.39
C LEU A 142 7.82 8.90 -4.69
N ASP A 143 7.05 8.75 -3.62
CA ASP A 143 6.86 7.48 -2.93
C ASP A 143 5.65 6.68 -3.48
N ALA A 144 5.36 5.52 -2.89
CA ALA A 144 4.22 4.68 -3.30
C ALA A 144 2.86 5.32 -3.05
N ASP A 145 2.83 6.34 -2.19
CA ASP A 145 1.68 7.16 -1.86
C ASP A 145 1.67 8.44 -2.69
N GLY A 146 2.50 8.55 -3.74
CA GLY A 146 2.59 9.72 -4.60
C GLY A 146 2.97 11.02 -3.87
N VAL A 147 3.56 10.92 -2.68
CA VAL A 147 4.05 12.05 -1.88
C VAL A 147 5.48 12.37 -2.32
N PRO A 148 5.82 13.66 -2.54
CA PRO A 148 7.17 14.05 -2.91
C PRO A 148 8.18 13.81 -1.77
N LEU A 149 9.37 13.35 -2.14
CA LEU A 149 10.47 13.07 -1.23
C LEU A 149 11.22 14.36 -0.88
N LYS A 150 11.53 14.55 0.40
CA LYS A 150 12.33 15.71 0.83
C LYS A 150 13.81 15.53 0.49
N GLY A 151 14.41 16.61 -0.01
CA GLY A 151 15.80 16.70 -0.49
C GLY A 151 16.84 16.69 0.61
#